data_AF-A0A1H3E8F4-F1
#
_entry.id   AF-A0A1H3E8F4-F1
#
_cell.length_a   1.000
_cell.length_b   1.000
_cell.length_c   1.000
_cell.angle_alpha   90.00
_cell.angle_beta   90.00
_cell.angle_gamma   90.00
#
_symmetry.space_group_name_H-M   'P 1'
#
loop_
_entity.id
_entity.type
_entity.pdbx_description
1 polymer ?
#
loop_
_entity_poly.entity_id
_entity_poly.type
_entity_poly.pdbx_seq_one_letter_code
_entity_poly.pdbx_strand_id
1 'polypeptide(L)'
;MLVESGPDAHLPGFDATSYWARTGLGQGSRVSASLVAEGAWAAGAWLQAMLVGAKNPRPVDRLNPPNALANAYRTADDRWLTLAFVNEDKQVPLFLHAIGHPEAAEDPRFHDSA
;
A
#
# COMPACT_ATOMS: atom_id res chain seq x y z
N MET A 1 -6.31 -39.67 -6.32
CA MET A 1 -5.11 -38.89 -6.71
C MET A 1 -4.88 -39.10 -8.20
N LEU A 2 -5.57 -38.35 -9.05
CA LEU A 2 -5.34 -38.32 -10.49
C LEU A 2 -5.53 -36.86 -10.91
N VAL A 3 -4.44 -36.10 -10.90
CA VAL A 3 -4.37 -34.76 -11.48
C VAL A 3 -4.19 -34.94 -12.97
N GLU A 4 -5.08 -34.33 -13.76
CA GLU A 4 -5.13 -34.41 -15.22
C GLU A 4 -3.87 -33.83 -15.87
N SER A 5 -3.26 -34.62 -16.74
CA SER A 5 -2.18 -34.23 -17.66
C SER A 5 -2.73 -33.45 -18.86
N GLY A 6 -3.40 -32.32 -18.61
CA GLY A 6 -3.87 -31.41 -19.65
C GLY A 6 -2.76 -30.45 -20.12
N PRO A 7 -2.78 -30.00 -21.38
CA PRO A 7 -1.76 -29.10 -21.94
C PRO A 7 -1.63 -27.77 -21.18
N ASP A 8 -2.66 -27.36 -20.45
CA ASP A 8 -2.69 -26.10 -19.68
C ASP A 8 -2.53 -26.30 -18.16
N ALA A 9 -2.28 -27.53 -17.69
CA ALA A 9 -2.22 -27.88 -16.26
C ALA A 9 -1.10 -27.16 -15.48
N HIS A 10 -0.13 -26.60 -16.20
CA HIS A 10 1.01 -25.88 -15.64
C HIS A 10 0.83 -24.35 -15.69
N LEU A 11 -0.29 -23.85 -16.23
CA LEU A 11 -0.55 -22.41 -16.33
C LEU A 11 -1.09 -21.88 -14.99
N PRO A 12 -0.53 -20.78 -14.45
CA PRO A 12 -1.06 -20.15 -13.24
C PRO A 12 -2.43 -19.53 -13.54
N GLY A 13 -3.49 -20.03 -12.88
CA GLY A 13 -4.86 -19.53 -13.03
C GLY A 13 -5.93 -20.59 -13.31
N PHE A 14 -5.57 -21.87 -13.47
CA PHE A 14 -6.54 -22.97 -13.53
C PHE A 14 -7.09 -23.27 -12.14
N ASP A 15 -7.98 -22.42 -11.65
CA ASP A 15 -8.62 -22.56 -10.34
C ASP A 15 -9.73 -23.64 -10.39
N ALA A 16 -10.00 -24.29 -9.26
CA ALA A 16 -11.03 -25.34 -9.16
C ALA A 16 -12.41 -24.89 -9.70
N THR A 17 -12.70 -23.59 -9.62
CA THR A 17 -13.88 -22.93 -10.20
C THR A 17 -13.99 -23.18 -11.71
N SER A 18 -12.89 -23.02 -12.45
CA SER A 18 -12.84 -23.25 -13.89
C SER A 18 -12.94 -24.74 -14.27
N TYR A 19 -12.50 -25.65 -13.40
CA TYR A 19 -12.68 -27.10 -13.57
C TYR A 19 -14.16 -27.49 -13.41
N TRP A 20 -14.82 -27.05 -12.32
CA TRP A 20 -16.23 -27.33 -12.06
C TRP A 20 -17.19 -26.70 -13.08
N ALA A 21 -16.85 -25.52 -13.61
CA ALA A 21 -17.64 -24.88 -14.67
C ALA A 21 -17.56 -25.63 -16.01
N ARG A 22 -16.46 -26.36 -16.28
CA ARG A 22 -16.22 -27.09 -17.55
C ARG A 22 -16.77 -28.51 -17.57
N THR A 23 -16.92 -29.17 -16.42
CA THR A 23 -17.44 -30.54 -16.34
C THR A 23 -18.95 -30.66 -16.64
N GLY A 24 -19.64 -29.56 -16.93
CA GLY A 24 -21.07 -29.55 -17.30
C GLY A 24 -22.03 -29.76 -16.12
N LEU A 25 -21.51 -30.00 -14.91
CA LEU A 25 -22.29 -30.07 -13.66
C LEU A 25 -22.78 -28.69 -13.18
N GLY A 26 -22.20 -27.61 -13.69
CA GLY A 26 -22.70 -26.25 -13.52
C GLY A 26 -23.42 -25.78 -14.79
N GLN A 27 -24.74 -25.62 -14.72
CA GLN A 27 -25.46 -24.81 -15.72
C GLN A 27 -24.82 -23.42 -15.78
N GLY A 28 -24.67 -22.87 -16.99
CA GLY A 28 -23.89 -21.64 -17.27
C GLY A 28 -24.11 -20.54 -16.22
N SER A 29 -23.02 -20.06 -15.63
CA SER A 29 -23.06 -19.05 -14.58
C SER A 29 -22.89 -17.65 -15.17
N ARG A 30 -23.77 -16.73 -14.79
CA ARG A 30 -23.62 -15.30 -15.14
C ARG A 30 -22.58 -14.68 -14.21
N VAL A 31 -21.42 -14.34 -14.74
CA VAL A 31 -20.40 -13.57 -14.03
C VAL A 31 -20.70 -12.07 -14.18
N SER A 32 -20.77 -11.34 -13.08
CA SER A 32 -20.88 -9.88 -13.07
C SER A 32 -19.82 -9.28 -12.17
N ALA A 33 -19.13 -8.25 -12.67
CA ALA A 33 -18.25 -7.41 -11.87
C ALA A 33 -18.98 -6.12 -11.47
N SER A 34 -18.62 -5.56 -10.32
CA SER A 34 -19.13 -4.27 -9.85
C SER A 34 -17.97 -3.37 -9.50
N LEU A 35 -17.88 -2.20 -10.16
CA LEU A 35 -16.90 -1.18 -9.82
C LEU A 35 -17.04 -0.71 -8.36
N VAL A 36 -18.26 -0.72 -7.83
CA VAL A 36 -18.53 -0.38 -6.43
C VAL A 36 -17.99 -1.47 -5.50
N ALA A 37 -18.17 -2.75 -5.86
CA ALA A 37 -17.65 -3.85 -5.06
C ALA A 37 -16.11 -3.87 -5.06
N GLU A 38 -15.49 -3.60 -6.21
CA GLU A 38 -14.04 -3.47 -6.34
C GLU A 38 -13.51 -2.29 -5.52
N GLY A 39 -14.18 -1.13 -5.60
CA GLY A 39 -13.85 0.03 -4.78
C GLY A 39 -13.98 -0.24 -3.29
N ALA A 40 -15.00 -1.00 -2.87
CA ALA A 40 -15.18 -1.39 -1.48
C ALA A 40 -14.09 -2.37 -1.00
N TRP A 41 -13.67 -3.31 -1.85
CA TRP A 41 -12.55 -4.21 -1.56
C TRP A 41 -11.24 -3.44 -1.39
N ALA A 42 -10.90 -2.57 -2.35
CA ALA A 42 -9.70 -1.74 -2.29
C ALA A 42 -9.67 -0.78 -1.08
N ALA A 43 -10.84 -0.29 -0.66
CA ALA A 43 -11.00 0.58 0.51
C ALA A 43 -11.33 -0.17 1.82
N GLY A 44 -11.23 -1.50 1.86
CA GLY A 44 -11.76 -2.32 2.95
C GLY A 44 -11.27 -1.91 4.34
N ALA A 45 -9.98 -1.60 4.49
CA ALA A 45 -9.40 -1.16 5.76
C ALA A 45 -9.99 0.18 6.25
N TRP A 46 -10.21 1.14 5.34
CA TRP A 46 -10.84 2.42 5.65
C TRP A 46 -12.31 2.25 6.01
N LEU A 47 -13.04 1.41 5.26
CA LEU A 47 -14.44 1.09 5.54
C LEU A 47 -14.59 0.47 6.93
N GLN A 48 -13.74 -0.49 7.29
CA GLN A 48 -13.74 -1.08 8.64
C GLN A 48 -13.51 -0.05 9.73
N ALA A 49 -12.53 0.84 9.55
CA ALA A 49 -12.25 1.92 10.49
C ALA A 49 -13.48 2.83 10.67
N MET A 50 -14.14 3.22 9.57
CA MET A 50 -15.35 4.04 9.62
C MET A 50 -16.52 3.34 10.33
N LEU A 51 -16.67 2.02 10.14
CA LEU A 51 -17.73 1.23 10.80
C LEU A 51 -17.58 1.19 12.33
N VAL A 52 -16.35 1.26 12.85
CA VAL A 52 -16.09 1.35 14.31
C VAL A 52 -16.01 2.79 14.83
N GLY A 53 -16.44 3.77 14.02
CA GLY A 53 -16.52 5.18 14.41
C GLY A 53 -15.20 5.95 14.29
N ALA A 54 -14.19 5.42 13.60
CA ALA A 54 -12.99 6.19 13.31
C ALA A 54 -13.30 7.39 12.41
N LYS A 55 -12.62 8.50 12.65
CA LYS A 55 -12.71 9.69 11.80
C LYS A 55 -11.74 9.53 10.63
N ASN A 56 -12.15 10.00 9.46
CA ASN A 56 -11.21 10.10 8.34
C ASN A 56 -10.00 10.94 8.75
N PRO A 57 -8.78 10.48 8.49
CA PRO A 57 -7.61 11.30 8.67
C PRO A 57 -7.73 12.52 7.76
N ARG A 58 -7.24 13.66 8.24
CA ARG A 58 -7.13 14.86 7.40
C ARG A 58 -6.22 14.53 6.23
N PRO A 59 -6.49 15.06 5.02
CA PRO A 59 -5.51 15.04 3.94
C PRO A 59 -4.18 15.57 4.48
N VAL A 60 -3.11 14.79 4.32
CA VAL A 60 -1.79 15.18 4.78
C VAL A 60 -1.30 16.31 3.88
N ASP A 61 -1.07 17.49 4.47
CA ASP A 61 -0.39 18.57 3.77
C ASP A 61 1.11 18.26 3.76
N ARG A 62 1.69 18.20 2.57
CA ARG A 62 3.13 17.99 2.36
C ARG A 62 3.97 19.07 3.05
N LEU A 63 3.44 20.28 3.23
CA LEU A 63 4.12 21.40 3.90
C LEU A 63 4.00 21.35 5.42
N ASN A 64 3.07 20.55 5.95
CA ASN A 64 2.87 20.38 7.39
C ASN A 64 2.55 18.90 7.72
N PRO A 65 3.47 17.97 7.42
CA PRO A 65 3.27 16.57 7.74
C PRO A 65 3.46 16.33 9.24
N PRO A 66 2.78 15.33 9.83
CA PRO A 66 3.05 14.91 11.21
C PRO A 66 4.41 14.20 11.37
N ASN A 67 5.07 13.83 10.27
CA ASN A 67 6.41 13.25 10.27
C ASN A 67 7.11 13.67 8.97
N ALA A 68 8.24 14.37 9.09
CA ALA A 68 8.99 14.87 7.95
C ALA A 68 9.58 13.73 7.11
N LEU A 69 9.95 12.61 7.73
CA LEU A 69 10.47 11.43 7.06
C LEU A 69 9.38 10.46 6.54
N ALA A 70 8.09 10.80 6.69
CA ALA A 70 6.97 10.10 6.07
C ALA A 70 6.29 11.01 5.04
N ASN A 71 7.08 11.58 4.14
CA ASN A 71 6.64 12.64 3.22
C ASN A 71 7.27 12.52 1.83
N ALA A 72 6.69 13.24 0.86
CA ALA A 72 7.22 13.35 -0.49
C ALA A 72 8.08 14.62 -0.65
N TYR A 73 9.28 14.46 -1.22
CA TYR A 73 10.20 15.54 -1.53
C TYR A 73 10.55 15.55 -3.02
N ARG A 74 10.71 16.76 -3.56
CA ARG A 74 11.19 16.97 -4.92
C ARG A 74 12.71 17.11 -4.89
N THR A 75 13.41 16.34 -5.72
CA THR A 75 14.86 16.40 -5.87
C THR A 75 15.26 17.56 -6.79
N ALA A 76 16.56 17.89 -6.80
CA ALA A 76 17.11 18.95 -7.64
C ALA A 76 16.92 18.68 -9.15
N ASP A 77 16.79 17.42 -9.56
CA ASP A 77 16.58 16.99 -10.95
C ASP A 77 15.11 16.70 -11.28
N ASP A 78 14.18 17.31 -10.54
CA ASP A 78 12.73 17.27 -10.79
C ASP A 78 12.09 15.87 -10.66
N ARG A 79 12.74 14.98 -9.91
CA ARG A 79 12.15 13.69 -9.54
C ARG A 79 11.52 13.78 -8.15
N TRP A 80 10.62 12.85 -7.87
CA TRP A 80 9.94 12.78 -6.59
C TRP A 80 10.41 11.56 -5.82
N LEU A 81 10.75 11.78 -4.56
CA LEU A 81 11.11 10.75 -3.59
C LEU A 81 10.06 10.72 -2.49
N THR A 82 9.54 9.53 -2.22
CA THR A 82 8.69 9.30 -1.04
C THR A 82 9.54 8.69 0.06
N LEU A 83 9.63 9.39 1.18
CA LEU A 83 10.19 8.86 2.41
C LEU A 83 9.07 8.15 3.18
N ALA A 84 9.36 6.99 3.75
CA ALA A 84 8.38 6.14 4.43
C ALA A 84 8.95 5.61 5.76
N PHE A 85 9.59 6.49 6.53
CA PHE A 85 10.16 6.17 7.83
C PHE A 85 9.09 6.32 8.92
N VAL A 86 8.98 5.31 9.79
CA VAL A 86 7.93 5.25 10.82
C VAL A 86 8.37 5.90 12.14
N ASN A 87 9.67 5.81 12.47
CA ASN A 87 10.19 6.30 13.74
C ASN A 87 11.11 7.51 13.49
N GLU A 88 10.52 8.69 13.49
CA GLU A 88 11.22 9.94 13.16
C GLU A 88 12.42 10.20 14.08
N ASP A 89 12.20 10.23 15.41
CA ASP A 89 13.26 10.50 16.40
C ASP A 89 14.53 9.65 16.21
N LYS A 90 14.36 8.35 15.92
CA LYS A 90 15.51 7.44 15.74
C LYS A 90 16.14 7.54 14.36
N GLN A 91 15.35 7.92 13.35
CA GLN A 91 15.76 7.82 11.95
C GLN A 91 16.27 9.15 11.39
N VAL A 92 15.88 10.29 11.97
CA VAL A 92 16.38 11.62 11.57
C VAL A 92 17.91 11.71 11.62
N PRO A 93 18.61 11.33 12.71
CA PRO A 93 20.07 11.42 12.73
C PRO A 93 20.74 10.53 11.69
N LEU A 94 20.20 9.32 11.47
CA LEU A 94 20.71 8.38 10.48
C LEU A 94 20.49 8.89 9.05
N PHE A 95 19.34 9.50 8.78
CA PHE A 95 19.01 10.08 7.50
C PHE A 95 19.90 11.29 7.20
N LEU A 96 20.07 12.20 8.16
CA LEU A 96 20.96 13.37 8.05
C LEU A 96 22.40 12.95 7.77
N HIS A 97 22.88 11.91 8.44
CA HIS A 97 24.18 11.31 8.14
C HIS A 97 24.25 10.74 6.70
N ALA A 98 23.22 10.00 6.27
CA ALA A 98 23.17 9.38 4.96
C ALA A 98 23.15 10.39 3.80
N ILE A 99 22.54 11.56 4.00
CA ILE A 99 22.53 12.64 3.00
C ILE A 99 23.76 13.55 3.07
N GLY A 100 24.74 13.23 3.93
CA GLY A 100 26.00 13.97 4.04
C GLY A 100 25.93 15.23 4.89
N HIS A 101 24.89 15.37 5.73
CA HIS A 101 24.68 16.49 6.64
C HIS A 101 24.61 16.05 8.12
N PRO A 102 25.62 15.32 8.65
CA PRO A 102 25.60 14.87 10.03
C PRO A 102 25.58 16.03 11.04
N GLU A 103 26.11 17.20 10.68
CA GLU A 103 26.09 18.41 11.51
C GLU A 103 24.67 18.92 11.81
N ALA A 104 23.71 18.65 10.91
CA ALA A 104 22.33 19.04 11.11
C ALA A 104 21.66 18.23 12.24
N ALA A 105 22.20 17.05 12.60
CA ALA A 105 21.66 16.28 13.71
C ALA A 105 21.88 16.94 15.08
N GLU A 106 22.85 17.87 15.18
CA GLU A 106 23.10 18.64 16.40
C GLU A 106 22.25 19.91 16.50
N ASP A 107 21.55 20.28 15.41
CA ASP A 107 20.70 21.47 15.41
C ASP A 107 19.38 21.18 16.15
N PRO A 108 19.04 21.99 17.19
CA PRO A 108 17.84 21.79 18.00
C PRO A 108 16.54 21.72 17.21
N ARG A 109 16.49 22.27 15.99
CA ARG A 109 15.32 22.22 15.11
C ARG A 109 14.95 20.81 14.65
N PHE A 110 15.87 19.84 14.75
CA PHE A 110 15.66 18.46 14.32
C PHE A 110 15.63 17.47 15.49
N HIS A 111 15.56 17.96 16.74
CA HIS A 111 15.58 17.11 17.94
C HIS A 111 14.19 16.66 18.40
N ASP A 112 13.13 17.32 17.94
CA ASP A 112 11.76 17.04 18.38
C ASP A 112 10.90 16.66 17.16
N SER A 113 10.14 15.58 17.29
CA SER A 113 9.08 15.24 16.34
C SER A 113 7.89 16.18 16.59
N ALA A 114 7.29 16.72 15.52
CA ALA A 114 6.17 17.67 15.61
C ALA A 114 4.86 17.05 16.15
#